data_AF-A0A1Y5F165-F1
#
_entry.id   AF-A0A1Y5F165-F1
#
_cell.length_a   1.000
_cell.length_b   1.000
_cell.length_c   1.000
_cell.angle_alpha   90.00
_cell.angle_beta   90.00
_cell.angle_gamma   90.00
#
_symmetry.space_group_name_H-M   'P 1'
#
loop_
_entity.id
_entity.type
_entity.pdbx_description
1 polymer ?
#
loop_
_entity_poly.entity_id
_entity_poly.type
_entity_poly.pdbx_seq_one_letter_code
_entity_poly.pdbx_strand_id
1 'polypeptide(L)'
;MADHSLMGLMVLLLALVMMSALTVVYVKYDARLMFNQLQQELREQDRLGVEWSRLQLEQNTWASNNRIEKLARTTLNLQAPKPEQIIYMKVK
;
A
#
# COMPACT_ATOMS: atom_id res chain seq x y z
N MET A 1 -18.13 -64.64 -1.53
CA MET A 1 -17.01 -64.03 -0.76
C MET A 1 -16.47 -62.77 -1.43
N ALA A 2 -16.30 -62.73 -2.76
CA ALA A 2 -15.81 -61.55 -3.49
C ALA A 2 -16.74 -60.32 -3.47
N ASP A 3 -18.06 -60.52 -3.37
CA ASP A 3 -19.03 -59.42 -3.42
C ASP A 3 -18.97 -58.49 -2.20
N HIS A 4 -18.73 -59.07 -1.00
CA HIS A 4 -18.59 -58.28 0.23
C HIS A 4 -17.31 -57.43 0.25
N SER A 5 -16.20 -57.93 -0.32
CA SER A 5 -14.96 -57.14 -0.45
C SER A 5 -15.11 -55.97 -1.42
N LEU A 6 -15.88 -56.16 -2.50
CA LEU A 6 -16.11 -55.13 -3.50
C LEU A 6 -17.04 -54.02 -2.96
N MET A 7 -18.07 -54.42 -2.20
CA MET A 7 -18.96 -53.48 -1.51
C MET A 7 -18.22 -52.67 -0.43
N GLY A 8 -17.33 -53.29 0.35
CA GLY A 8 -16.49 -52.60 1.33
C GLY A 8 -15.55 -51.57 0.69
N LEU A 9 -14.93 -51.92 -0.44
CA LEU A 9 -14.09 -51.00 -1.22
C LEU A 9 -14.89 -49.80 -1.75
N MET A 10 -16.10 -50.02 -2.28
CA MET A 10 -16.96 -48.94 -2.76
C MET A 10 -17.34 -47.96 -1.64
N VAL A 11 -17.70 -48.46 -0.45
CA VAL A 11 -18.03 -47.62 0.70
C VAL A 11 -16.81 -46.80 1.15
N LEU A 12 -15.62 -47.41 1.17
CA LEU A 12 -14.38 -46.72 1.53
C LEU A 12 -14.05 -45.60 0.54
N LEU A 13 -14.16 -45.86 -0.77
CA LEU A 13 -13.92 -44.85 -1.80
C LEU A 13 -14.93 -43.70 -1.70
N LEU A 14 -16.20 -44.01 -1.47
CA LEU A 14 -17.23 -42.98 -1.29
C LEU A 14 -16.94 -42.12 -0.05
N ALA A 15 -16.56 -42.73 1.07
CA ALA A 15 -16.16 -42.00 2.27
C ALA A 15 -14.95 -41.09 2.01
N LEU A 16 -13.96 -41.58 1.26
CA LEU A 16 -12.77 -40.81 0.92
C LEU A 16 -13.08 -39.60 0.04
N VAL A 17 -13.95 -39.76 -0.97
CA VAL A 17 -14.41 -38.67 -1.83
C VAL A 17 -15.22 -37.64 -1.03
N MET A 18 -16.11 -38.09 -0.16
CA MET A 18 -16.89 -37.20 0.71
C MET A 18 -15.99 -36.40 1.64
N MET A 19 -15.01 -37.06 2.27
CA MET A 19 -14.02 -36.40 3.11
C MET A 19 -13.23 -35.37 2.31
N SER A 20 -12.73 -35.73 1.13
CA SER A 20 -12.02 -34.79 0.24
C SER A 20 -12.89 -33.59 -0.12
N ALA A 21 -14.16 -33.78 -0.45
CA ALA A 21 -15.07 -32.70 -0.81
C ALA A 21 -15.25 -31.71 0.36
N LEU A 22 -15.46 -32.23 1.58
CA LEU A 22 -15.56 -31.39 2.78
C LEU A 22 -14.26 -30.63 3.06
N THR A 23 -13.11 -31.32 2.97
CA THR A 23 -11.80 -30.68 3.19
C THR A 23 -11.54 -29.56 2.19
N VAL A 24 -11.88 -29.74 0.90
CA VAL A 24 -11.71 -28.70 -0.11
C VAL A 24 -12.56 -27.46 0.22
N VAL A 25 -13.82 -27.65 0.62
CA VAL A 25 -14.71 -26.54 1.02
C VAL A 25 -14.15 -25.82 2.24
N TYR A 26 -13.69 -26.57 3.24
CA TYR A 26 -13.10 -26.01 4.46
C TYR A 26 -11.85 -25.16 4.15
N VAL A 27 -10.91 -25.70 3.38
CA VAL A 27 -9.68 -24.99 2.99
C VAL A 27 -10.01 -23.74 2.16
N LYS A 28 -11.01 -23.81 1.26
CA LYS A 28 -11.44 -22.64 0.49
C LYS A 28 -12.05 -21.55 1.38
N TYR A 29 -12.83 -21.93 2.38
CA TYR A 29 -13.39 -20.99 3.35
C TYR A 29 -12.30 -20.32 4.19
N ASP A 30 -11.37 -21.10 4.73
CA ASP A 30 -10.26 -20.60 5.53
C ASP A 30 -9.35 -19.66 4.72
N ALA A 31 -9.01 -20.06 3.49
CA ALA A 31 -8.26 -19.22 2.56
C ALA A 31 -8.98 -17.89 2.29
N ARG A 32 -10.32 -17.90 2.19
CA ARG A 32 -11.10 -16.67 2.00
C ARG A 32 -11.02 -15.75 3.22
N LEU A 33 -11.04 -16.31 4.43
CA LEU A 33 -10.91 -15.54 5.67
C LEU A 33 -9.53 -14.90 5.78
N MET A 34 -8.47 -15.68 5.55
CA MET A 34 -7.08 -15.20 5.56
C MET A 34 -6.85 -14.12 4.49
N PHE A 35 -7.40 -14.33 3.29
CA PHE A 35 -7.33 -13.34 2.22
C PHE A 35 -8.02 -12.03 2.60
N ASN A 36 -9.19 -12.08 3.24
CA ASN A 36 -9.89 -10.88 3.68
C ASN A 36 -9.08 -10.10 4.72
N GLN A 37 -8.39 -10.77 5.65
CA GLN A 37 -7.51 -10.13 6.64
C GLN A 37 -6.33 -9.44 5.96
N LEU A 38 -5.64 -10.15 5.04
CA LEU A 38 -4.57 -9.56 4.25
C LEU A 38 -5.03 -8.30 3.49
N GLN A 39 -6.22 -8.36 2.88
CA GLN A 39 -6.81 -7.21 2.17
C GLN A 39 -7.18 -6.05 3.09
N GLN A 40 -7.42 -6.28 4.38
CA GLN A 40 -7.62 -5.19 5.34
C GLN A 40 -6.31 -4.47 5.65
N GLU A 41 -5.25 -5.22 5.95
CA GLU A 41 -3.93 -4.64 6.24
C GLU A 41 -3.35 -3.89 5.03
N LEU A 42 -3.48 -4.44 3.82
CA LEU A 42 -3.04 -3.75 2.60
C LEU A 42 -3.78 -2.44 2.36
N ARG A 43 -5.08 -2.37 2.69
CA ARG A 43 -5.86 -1.14 2.57
C ARG A 43 -5.41 -0.10 3.58
N GLU A 44 -5.06 -0.51 4.79
CA GLU A 44 -4.51 0.41 5.79
C GLU A 44 -3.13 0.93 5.36
N GLN A 45 -2.27 0.05 4.85
CA GLN A 45 -0.98 0.44 4.29
C GLN A 45 -1.12 1.47 3.16
N ASP A 46 -2.05 1.24 2.22
CA ASP A 46 -2.32 2.16 1.11
C ASP A 46 -2.82 3.52 1.64
N ARG A 47 -3.76 3.51 2.60
CA ARG A 47 -4.27 4.72 3.25
C ARG A 47 -3.14 5.55 3.87
N LEU A 48 -2.26 4.90 4.64
CA LEU A 48 -1.10 5.54 5.26
C LEU A 48 -0.11 6.07 4.22
N GLY A 49 0.08 5.36 3.10
CA GLY A 49 0.93 5.81 2.00
C GLY A 49 0.40 7.08 1.33
N VAL A 50 -0.92 7.17 1.13
CA VAL A 50 -1.58 8.39 0.62
C VAL A 50 -1.43 9.54 1.61
N GLU A 51 -1.67 9.29 2.91
CA GLU A 51 -1.53 10.31 3.95
C GLU A 51 -0.08 10.82 4.05
N TRP A 52 0.89 9.92 4.03
CA TRP A 52 2.31 10.28 3.99
C TRP A 52 2.66 11.14 2.79
N SER A 53 2.19 10.76 1.60
CA SER A 53 2.42 11.52 0.37
C SER A 53 1.81 12.93 0.47
N ARG A 54 0.62 13.06 1.06
CA ARG A 54 -0.04 14.34 1.35
C ARG A 54 0.77 15.19 2.33
N LEU A 55 1.21 14.62 3.45
CA LEU A 55 2.05 15.30 4.44
C LEU A 55 3.39 15.76 3.85
N GLN A 56 3.98 14.97 2.96
CA GLN A 56 5.21 15.34 2.27
C GLN A 56 5.01 16.55 1.34
N LEU A 57 3.88 16.63 0.63
CA LEU A 57 3.52 17.80 -0.17
C LEU A 57 3.28 19.04 0.70
N GLU A 58 2.59 18.87 1.83
CA GLU A 58 2.41 19.94 2.82
C GLU A 58 3.76 20.45 3.35
N GLN A 59 4.68 19.55 3.74
CA GLN A 59 6.01 19.94 4.23
C GLN A 59 6.86 20.64 3.17
N ASN A 60 6.90 20.15 1.93
CA ASN A 60 7.67 20.77 0.85
C ASN A 60 7.21 22.20 0.53
N THR A 61 5.91 22.47 0.70
CA THR A 61 5.35 23.81 0.52
C THR A 61 5.83 24.80 1.59
N TRP A 62 6.19 24.32 2.79
CA TRP A 62 6.62 25.17 3.91
C TRP A 62 8.14 25.21 4.12
N ALA A 63 8.87 24.15 3.73
CA ALA A 63 10.28 23.97 4.07
C ALA A 63 11.26 24.70 3.15
N SER A 64 10.96 24.85 1.85
CA SER A 64 11.94 25.36 0.88
C SER A 64 11.92 26.89 0.73
N ASN A 65 10.78 27.50 0.36
CA ASN A 65 10.79 28.93 0.01
C ASN A 65 10.56 29.85 1.21
N ASN A 66 9.59 29.53 2.08
CA ASN A 66 9.12 30.49 3.08
C ASN A 66 10.15 30.70 4.23
N ARG A 67 10.79 29.62 4.68
CA ARG A 67 11.81 29.69 5.73
C ARG A 67 13.10 30.35 5.24
N ILE A 68 13.55 30.02 4.02
CA ILE A 68 14.76 30.62 3.43
C ILE A 68 14.53 32.11 3.13
N GLU A 69 13.40 32.47 2.53
CA GLU A 69 13.08 33.87 2.23
C GLU A 69 12.95 34.70 3.51
N LYS A 70 12.31 34.16 4.55
CA LYS A 70 12.20 34.85 5.84
C LYS A 70 13.58 35.05 6.47
N LEU A 71 14.43 34.02 6.52
CA LEU A 71 15.79 34.12 7.05
C LEU A 71 16.65 35.11 6.24
N ALA A 72 16.52 35.09 4.91
CA ALA A 72 17.18 36.03 4.00
C ALA A 72 16.77 37.48 4.30
N ARG A 73 15.48 37.72 4.52
CA ARG A 73 14.96 39.06 4.84
C ARG A 73 15.28 39.51 6.26
N THR A 74 15.19 38.65 7.28
CA THR A 74 15.39 39.07 8.68
C THR A 74 16.83 38.98 9.16
N THR A 75 17.59 37.96 8.74
CA THR A 75 18.98 37.76 9.23
C THR A 75 20.00 38.41 8.30
N LEU A 76 19.77 38.35 6.98
CA LEU A 76 20.68 38.93 5.99
C LEU A 76 20.21 40.29 5.45
N ASN A 77 19.04 40.78 5.92
CA ASN A 77 18.43 42.03 5.49
C ASN A 77 18.29 42.16 3.95
N LEU A 78 18.16 41.02 3.27
CA LEU A 78 18.08 40.96 1.82
C LEU A 78 16.73 41.53 1.35
N GLN A 79 16.81 42.47 0.41
CA GLN A 79 15.65 43.09 -0.23
C GLN A 79 15.59 42.64 -1.69
N ALA A 80 14.38 42.56 -2.23
CA ALA A 80 14.23 42.26 -3.66
C ALA A 80 14.91 43.39 -4.46
N PRO A 81 15.79 43.07 -5.42
CA PRO A 81 16.48 44.08 -6.20
C PRO A 81 15.48 44.89 -7.01
N LYS A 82 15.65 46.20 -7.04
CA LYS A 82 14.84 47.09 -7.88
C LYS A 82 15.15 46.82 -9.36
N PRO A 83 14.24 47.13 -10.29
CA PRO A 83 14.49 46.94 -11.72
C PRO A 83 15.78 47.60 -12.21
N GLU A 84 16.16 48.71 -11.58
CA GLU A 84 17.39 49.48 -11.83
C GLU A 84 18.68 48.75 -11.43
N GLN A 85 18.59 47.71 -10.60
CA GLN A 85 19.73 46.96 -10.05
C GLN A 85 19.96 45.63 -10.77
N ILE A 86 19.17 45.32 -11.81
CA ILE A 86 19.24 44.05 -12.55
C ILE A 86 20.03 44.27 -13.84
N ILE A 87 21.17 43.60 -13.96
CA ILE A 87 22.01 43.62 -15.17
C ILE A 87 21.87 42.29 -15.90
N TYR A 88 21.36 42.33 -17.13
CA TYR A 88 21.26 41.16 -17.99
C TYR A 88 22.59 40.90 -18.68
N MET A 89 23.28 39.82 -18.31
CA MET A 89 24.43 39.33 -19.08
C MET A 89 23.97 38.31 -20.12
N LYS A 90 24.28 38.59 -21.38
CA LYS A 90 24.03 37.66 -22.48
C LYS A 90 25.12 36.59 -22.45
N VAL A 91 24.75 35.36 -22.10
CA VAL A 91 25.65 34.20 -22.22
C VAL A 91 25.79 33.89 -23.70
N LYS A 92 27.04 33.76 -24.15
CA LYS A 92 27.44 33.64 -25.57
C LYS A 92 27.20 32.23 -26.11
#